data_AF-A0A821WZK2-F1
#
_entry.id   AF-A0A821WZK2-F1
#
_cell.length_a   1.000
_cell.length_b   1.000
_cell.length_c   1.000
_cell.angle_alpha   90.00
_cell.angle_beta   90.00
_cell.angle_gamma   90.00
#
_symmetry.space_group_name_H-M   'P 1'
#
loop_
_entity.id
_entity.type
_entity.pdbx_description
1 polymer ?
#
loop_
_entity_poly.entity_id
_entity_poly.type
_entity_poly.pdbx_seq_one_letter_code
_entity_poly.pdbx_strand_id
1 'polypeptide(L)'
;MAPDIQAQLMHTIMKTFMYTSKQAKNIFQELMMCVKKRDLITIFRMGEESSQDIDLSILIALLRSSCASSIDQLKLALTWNRVDIARNYILSGAHQWPEQALEEILVTALKTDKVEFCRLLLENGIYMQKLLTIHRLEELYNT
;
A
#
# COMPACT_ATOMS: atom_id res chain seq x y z
N MET A 1 21.73 -12.40 14.62
CA MET A 1 20.57 -12.86 15.42
C MET A 1 21.14 -13.38 16.71
N ALA A 2 20.58 -13.01 17.87
CA ALA A 2 21.10 -13.53 19.14
C ALA A 2 20.91 -15.07 19.17
N PRO A 3 21.91 -15.84 19.64
CA PRO A 3 21.86 -17.30 19.65
C PRO A 3 20.63 -17.85 20.39
N ASP A 4 20.15 -17.11 21.38
CA ASP A 4 18.97 -17.46 22.18
C ASP A 4 17.67 -17.48 21.36
N ILE A 5 17.51 -16.54 20.43
CA ILE A 5 16.29 -16.45 19.59
C ILE A 5 16.26 -17.59 18.58
N GLN A 6 17.42 -18.00 18.07
CA GLN A 6 17.50 -19.14 17.14
C GLN A 6 17.12 -20.44 17.84
N ALA A 7 17.61 -20.67 19.06
CA ALA A 7 17.26 -21.85 19.85
C ALA A 7 15.76 -21.88 20.19
N GLN A 8 15.20 -20.72 20.59
CA GLN A 8 13.76 -20.58 20.84
C GLN A 8 12.92 -20.85 19.59
N LEU A 9 13.29 -20.30 18.43
CA LEU A 9 12.54 -20.51 17.19
C LEU A 9 12.60 -21.99 16.75
N MET A 10 13.75 -22.63 16.89
CA MET A 10 13.91 -24.06 16.61
C MET A 10 13.02 -24.92 17.52
N HIS A 11 13.01 -24.63 18.83
CA HIS A 11 12.16 -25.31 19.79
C HIS A 11 10.67 -25.13 19.46
N THR A 12 10.25 -23.91 19.10
CA THR A 12 8.88 -23.61 18.70
C THR A 12 8.48 -24.37 17.44
N ILE A 13 9.31 -24.41 16.40
CA ILE A 13 9.02 -25.16 15.16
C ILE A 13 8.83 -26.66 15.48
N MET A 14 9.76 -27.24 16.25
CA MET A 14 9.67 -28.65 16.65
C MET A 14 8.39 -28.95 17.42
N LYS A 15 8.05 -28.11 18.40
CA LYS A 15 6.86 -28.30 19.25
C LYS A 15 5.56 -28.10 18.49
N THR A 16 5.45 -27.07 17.66
CA THR A 16 4.21 -26.73 16.95
C THR A 16 3.88 -27.74 15.86
N PHE A 17 4.87 -28.19 15.11
CA PHE A 17 4.68 -29.09 13.97
C PHE A 17 5.03 -30.56 14.27
N MET A 18 5.43 -30.89 15.51
CA MET A 18 5.86 -32.23 15.92
C MET A 18 7.02 -32.77 15.07
N TYR A 19 7.96 -31.90 14.72
CA TYR A 19 9.08 -32.19 13.82
C TYR A 19 10.36 -32.60 14.57
N THR A 20 11.15 -33.45 13.91
CA THR A 20 12.51 -33.77 14.36
C THR A 20 13.44 -32.56 14.22
N SER A 21 14.57 -32.56 14.95
CA SER A 21 15.58 -31.50 14.86
C SER A 21 16.09 -31.26 13.43
N LYS A 22 16.24 -32.33 12.63
CA LYS A 22 16.64 -32.21 11.22
C LYS A 22 15.57 -31.51 10.37
N GLN A 23 14.30 -31.87 10.53
CA GLN A 23 13.19 -31.24 9.80
C GLN A 23 13.01 -29.78 10.21
N ALA A 24 13.07 -29.48 11.51
CA ALA A 24 12.98 -28.13 12.02
C ALA A 24 14.12 -27.24 11.50
N LYS A 25 15.34 -27.79 11.36
CA LYS A 25 16.48 -27.08 10.77
C LYS A 25 16.24 -26.70 9.32
N ASN A 26 15.60 -27.57 8.52
CA ASN A 26 15.27 -27.27 7.13
C ASN A 26 14.24 -26.13 7.04
N ILE A 27 13.14 -26.19 7.81
CA ILE A 27 12.13 -25.13 7.85
C ILE A 27 12.72 -23.82 8.35
N PHE A 28 13.57 -23.88 9.37
CA PHE A 28 14.30 -22.70 9.85
C PHE A 28 15.14 -22.07 8.74
N GLN A 29 15.85 -22.86 7.94
CA GLN A 29 16.62 -22.34 6.80
C GLN A 29 15.72 -21.68 5.75
N GLU A 30 14.58 -22.29 5.41
CA GLU A 30 13.60 -21.71 4.48
C GLU A 30 13.03 -20.38 5.01
N LEU A 31 12.62 -20.35 6.27
CA LEU A 31 12.15 -19.14 6.93
C LEU A 31 13.23 -18.05 6.94
N MET A 32 14.48 -18.41 7.22
CA MET A 32 15.60 -17.48 7.17
C MET A 32 15.87 -16.95 5.76
N MET A 33 15.57 -17.72 4.69
CA MET A 33 15.62 -17.24 3.32
C MET A 33 14.51 -16.23 3.01
N CYS A 34 13.28 -16.49 3.47
CA CYS A 34 12.16 -15.56 3.31
C CYS A 34 12.43 -14.19 3.96
N VAL A 35 13.01 -14.18 5.17
CA VAL A 35 13.29 -12.93 5.90
C VAL A 35 14.53 -12.16 5.42
N LYS A 36 15.21 -12.61 4.35
CA LYS A 36 16.35 -11.87 3.77
C LYS A 36 15.91 -10.52 3.19
N LYS A 37 14.75 -10.47 2.52
CA LYS A 37 14.16 -9.24 1.96
C LYS A 37 13.11 -8.67 2.91
N ARG A 38 13.58 -8.03 3.99
CA ARG A 38 12.71 -7.51 5.06
C ARG A 38 11.73 -6.44 4.59
N ASP A 39 12.10 -5.71 3.56
CA ASP A 39 11.31 -4.71 2.86
C ASP A 39 10.02 -5.28 2.23
N LEU A 40 10.02 -6.57 1.88
CA LEU A 40 8.87 -7.27 1.32
C LEU A 40 7.96 -7.93 2.37
N ILE A 41 8.29 -7.81 3.66
CA ILE A 41 7.53 -8.43 4.74
C ILE A 41 6.72 -7.38 5.48
N THR A 42 5.41 -7.59 5.53
CA THR A 42 4.47 -6.79 6.34
C THR A 42 3.82 -7.69 7.38
N ILE A 43 3.81 -7.25 8.63
CA ILE A 43 3.24 -8.00 9.76
C ILE A 43 1.92 -7.35 10.15
N PHE A 44 0.82 -8.04 9.89
CA PHE A 44 -0.50 -7.66 10.38
C PHE A 44 -0.82 -8.45 11.65
N ARG A 45 -1.25 -7.76 12.71
CA ARG A 45 -1.63 -8.38 13.99
C ARG A 45 -3.12 -8.20 14.22
N MET A 46 -3.83 -9.34 14.26
CA MET A 46 -5.27 -9.37 14.46
C MET A 46 -5.60 -9.22 15.95
N GLY A 47 -6.52 -8.29 16.30
CA GLY A 47 -7.05 -8.15 17.65
C GLY A 47 -6.30 -7.20 18.60
N GLU A 48 -5.29 -6.46 18.11
CA GLU A 48 -4.75 -5.31 18.85
C GLU A 48 -5.70 -4.11 18.66
N GLU A 49 -5.97 -3.31 19.71
CA GLU A 49 -6.88 -2.14 19.63
C GLU A 49 -6.40 -1.07 18.62
N SER A 50 -5.10 -1.08 18.29
CA SER A 50 -4.49 -0.25 17.26
C SER A 50 -4.36 -0.97 15.91
N SER A 51 -5.00 -2.13 15.71
CA SER A 51 -4.87 -2.89 14.47
C SER A 51 -5.43 -2.06 13.32
N GLN A 52 -4.54 -1.63 12.43
CA GLN A 52 -4.88 -1.02 11.15
C GLN A 52 -5.83 -1.95 10.38
N ASP A 53 -6.74 -1.41 9.56
CA ASP A 53 -7.59 -2.27 8.73
C ASP A 53 -6.74 -3.20 7.85
N ILE A 54 -7.25 -4.40 7.56
CA ILE A 54 -6.48 -5.42 6.82
C ILE A 54 -6.12 -4.93 5.40
N ASP A 55 -7.02 -4.21 4.75
CA ASP A 55 -6.84 -3.59 3.45
C ASP A 55 -5.78 -2.47 3.48
N LEU A 56 -5.66 -1.74 4.60
CA LEU A 56 -4.56 -0.78 4.84
C LEU A 56 -3.22 -1.51 4.87
N SER A 57 -3.17 -2.63 5.60
CA SER A 57 -1.95 -3.44 5.72
C SER A 57 -1.53 -4.03 4.38
N ILE A 58 -2.49 -4.53 3.59
CA ILE A 58 -2.23 -5.07 2.25
C ILE A 58 -1.74 -3.96 1.32
N LEU A 59 -2.43 -2.80 1.31
CA LEU A 59 -2.05 -1.71 0.43
C LEU A 59 -0.67 -1.15 0.79
N ILE A 60 -0.37 -0.91 2.07
CA ILE A 60 0.97 -0.49 2.52
C ILE A 60 2.03 -1.52 2.12
N ALA A 61 1.76 -2.83 2.24
CA ALA A 61 2.69 -3.86 1.81
C ALA A 61 3.00 -3.75 0.31
N LEU A 62 1.98 -3.53 -0.53
CA LEU A 62 2.15 -3.32 -1.97
C LEU A 62 2.93 -2.03 -2.25
N LEU A 63 2.58 -0.92 -1.61
CA LEU A 63 3.24 0.37 -1.79
C LEU A 63 4.74 0.32 -1.40
N ARG A 64 5.08 -0.37 -0.30
CA ARG A 64 6.47 -0.54 0.17
C ARG A 64 7.28 -1.50 -0.68
N SER A 65 6.65 -2.58 -1.15
CA SER A 65 7.31 -3.62 -1.95
C SER A 65 7.48 -3.23 -3.41
N SER A 66 6.58 -2.40 -3.93
CA SER A 66 6.66 -1.91 -5.29
C SER A 66 7.69 -0.79 -5.37
N CYS A 67 8.65 -0.88 -6.28
CA CYS A 67 9.39 0.28 -6.79
C CYS A 67 8.48 1.18 -7.65
N ALA A 68 7.17 1.23 -7.36
CA ALA A 68 6.21 1.95 -8.16
C ALA A 68 6.38 3.45 -7.93
N SER A 69 6.16 4.23 -8.98
CA SER A 69 6.23 5.68 -8.88
C SER A 69 5.15 6.19 -7.92
N SER A 70 5.33 7.38 -7.33
CA SER A 70 4.30 7.99 -6.48
C SER A 70 2.94 8.11 -7.20
N ILE A 71 2.94 8.24 -8.53
CA ILE A 71 1.74 8.26 -9.37
C ILE A 71 1.03 6.90 -9.33
N ASP A 72 1.76 5.80 -9.51
CA ASP A 72 1.20 4.45 -9.47
C ASP A 72 0.65 4.11 -8.09
N GLN A 73 1.35 4.54 -7.05
CA GLN A 73 0.89 4.45 -5.67
C GLN A 73 -0.46 5.16 -5.47
N LEU A 74 -0.58 6.39 -6.00
CA LEU A 74 -1.81 7.17 -5.91
C LEU A 74 -2.95 6.54 -6.72
N LYS A 75 -2.68 6.01 -7.93
CA LYS A 75 -3.64 5.25 -8.74
C LYS A 75 -4.12 3.99 -8.03
N LEU A 76 -3.25 3.29 -7.32
CA LEU A 76 -3.61 2.10 -6.56
C LEU A 76 -4.51 2.47 -5.37
N ALA A 77 -4.16 3.52 -4.61
CA ALA A 77 -5.01 4.02 -3.53
C ALA A 77 -6.38 4.49 -4.03
N LEU A 78 -6.42 5.16 -5.19
CA LEU A 78 -7.67 5.53 -5.85
C LEU A 78 -8.48 4.27 -6.18
N THR A 79 -7.88 3.27 -6.83
CA THR A 79 -8.54 2.01 -7.21
C THR A 79 -9.19 1.33 -6.01
N TRP A 80 -8.48 1.27 -4.88
CA TRP A 80 -8.95 0.69 -3.62
C TRP A 80 -9.89 1.60 -2.81
N ASN A 81 -10.12 2.83 -3.28
CA ASN A 81 -10.91 3.85 -2.60
C ASN A 81 -10.40 4.17 -1.17
N ARG A 82 -9.07 4.13 -0.97
CA ARG A 82 -8.42 4.45 0.31
C ARG A 82 -7.84 5.86 0.33
N VAL A 83 -8.73 6.84 0.51
CA VAL A 83 -8.41 8.28 0.57
C VAL A 83 -7.48 8.60 1.74
N ASP A 84 -7.70 7.96 2.88
CA ASP A 84 -6.87 8.08 4.07
C ASP A 84 -5.42 7.67 3.81
N ILE A 85 -5.20 6.63 3.01
CA ILE A 85 -3.85 6.18 2.63
C ILE A 85 -3.19 7.20 1.71
N ALA A 86 -3.92 7.62 0.68
CA ALA A 86 -3.45 8.63 -0.25
C ALA A 86 -3.06 9.93 0.48
N ARG A 87 -3.89 10.38 1.43
CA ARG A 87 -3.65 11.58 2.23
C ARG A 87 -2.44 11.44 3.14
N ASN A 88 -2.38 10.38 3.94
CA ASN A 88 -1.42 10.28 5.04
C ASN A 88 -0.04 9.79 4.61
N TYR A 89 0.05 9.00 3.53
CA TYR A 89 1.29 8.32 3.15
C TYR A 89 1.82 8.67 1.76
N ILE A 90 0.97 9.14 0.84
CA ILE A 90 1.37 9.39 -0.56
C ILE A 90 1.51 10.89 -0.82
N LEU A 91 0.46 11.66 -0.58
CA LEU A 91 0.40 13.11 -0.82
C LEU A 91 1.01 13.94 0.31
N SER A 92 1.25 13.36 1.48
CA SER A 92 1.91 14.03 2.61
C SER A 92 3.41 14.30 2.38
N GLY A 93 4.02 13.65 1.39
CA GLY A 93 5.42 13.86 1.05
C GLY A 93 5.67 15.18 0.32
N ALA A 94 6.83 15.80 0.56
CA ALA A 94 7.28 17.02 -0.13
C ALA A 94 7.74 16.76 -1.59
N HIS A 95 6.96 16.00 -2.36
CA HIS A 95 7.23 15.73 -3.77
C HIS A 95 6.41 16.68 -4.63
N GLN A 96 7.05 17.25 -5.66
CA GLN A 96 6.35 18.05 -6.66
C GLN A 96 5.65 17.11 -7.64
N TRP A 97 4.32 17.17 -7.67
CA TRP A 97 3.51 16.36 -8.56
C TRP A 97 3.41 17.00 -9.94
N PRO A 98 3.59 16.23 -11.03
CA PRO A 98 3.26 16.72 -12.36
C PRO A 98 1.77 17.05 -12.44
N GLU A 99 1.43 18.28 -12.83
CA GLU A 99 0.03 18.75 -12.88
C GLU A 99 -0.85 17.83 -13.73
N GLN A 100 -0.37 17.46 -14.92
CA GLN A 100 -1.08 16.53 -15.84
C GLN A 100 -1.39 15.17 -15.20
N ALA A 101 -0.50 14.64 -14.36
CA ALA A 101 -0.70 13.33 -13.73
C ALA A 101 -1.81 13.39 -12.68
N LEU A 102 -1.87 14.48 -11.90
CA LEU A 102 -2.95 14.68 -10.93
C LEU A 102 -4.29 14.93 -11.62
N GLU A 103 -4.30 15.67 -12.72
CA GLU A 103 -5.49 15.91 -13.55
C GLU A 103 -6.11 14.60 -14.06
N GLU A 104 -5.29 13.68 -14.61
CA GLU A 104 -5.75 12.36 -15.06
C GLU A 104 -6.35 11.51 -13.92
N ILE A 105 -5.73 11.57 -12.74
CA ILE A 105 -6.23 10.86 -11.55
C ILE A 105 -7.56 11.46 -11.11
N LEU A 106 -7.73 12.79 -11.16
CA LEU A 106 -8.99 13.44 -10.83
C LEU A 106 -10.11 13.08 -11.83
N VAL A 107 -9.81 13.05 -13.14
CA VAL A 107 -10.78 12.59 -14.15
C VAL A 107 -11.20 11.15 -13.86
N THR A 108 -10.26 10.28 -13.48
CA THR A 108 -10.57 8.89 -13.11
C THR A 108 -11.44 8.83 -11.85
N ALA A 109 -11.16 9.66 -10.84
CA ALA A 109 -11.96 9.75 -9.62
C ALA A 109 -13.40 10.23 -9.91
N LEU A 110 -13.57 11.21 -10.79
CA LEU A 110 -14.88 11.70 -11.23
C LEU A 110 -15.68 10.60 -11.94
N LYS A 111 -15.06 9.87 -12.87
CA LYS A 111 -15.70 8.77 -13.61
C LYS A 111 -16.07 7.57 -12.72
N THR A 112 -15.40 7.41 -11.58
CA THR A 112 -15.61 6.29 -10.66
C THR A 112 -16.35 6.66 -9.37
N ASP A 113 -16.96 7.86 -9.34
CA ASP A 113 -17.75 8.38 -8.21
C ASP A 113 -16.99 8.40 -6.86
N LYS A 114 -15.68 8.72 -6.90
CA LYS A 114 -14.82 8.77 -5.71
C LYS A 114 -14.73 10.19 -5.17
N VAL A 115 -15.84 10.70 -4.64
CA VAL A 115 -16.01 12.09 -4.19
C VAL A 115 -14.92 12.55 -3.20
N GLU A 116 -14.59 11.73 -2.21
CA GLU A 116 -13.57 12.08 -1.20
C GLU A 116 -12.15 12.12 -1.81
N PHE A 117 -11.87 11.33 -2.85
CA PHE A 117 -10.64 11.46 -3.64
C PHE A 117 -10.63 12.74 -4.46
N CYS A 118 -11.76 13.10 -5.08
CA CYS A 118 -11.87 14.37 -5.80
C CYS A 118 -11.56 15.54 -4.86
N ARG A 119 -12.16 15.56 -3.66
CA ARG A 119 -11.88 16.59 -2.64
C ARG A 119 -10.39 16.62 -2.28
N LEU A 120 -9.80 15.47 -1.97
CA LEU A 120 -8.38 15.36 -1.64
C LEU A 120 -7.49 15.93 -2.75
N LEU A 121 -7.78 15.65 -4.02
CA LEU A 121 -6.99 16.13 -5.15
C LEU A 121 -7.12 17.65 -5.35
N LEU A 122 -8.31 18.22 -5.13
CA LEU A 122 -8.52 19.67 -5.15
C LEU A 122 -7.77 20.39 -4.02
N GLU A 123 -7.76 19.80 -2.82
CA GLU A 123 -6.96 20.28 -1.69
C GLU A 123 -5.44 20.27 -1.97
N ASN A 124 -4.98 19.40 -2.89
CA ASN A 124 -3.58 19.25 -3.27
C ASN A 124 -3.21 20.05 -4.55
N GLY A 125 -3.99 21.07 -4.89
CA GLY A 125 -3.59 22.09 -5.88
C GLY A 125 -4.18 21.93 -7.28
N ILE A 126 -5.13 21.02 -7.49
CA ILE A 126 -5.89 20.99 -8.75
C ILE A 126 -7.04 22.00 -8.70
N TYR A 127 -7.17 22.80 -9.75
CA TYR A 127 -8.27 23.75 -9.91
C TYR A 127 -9.26 23.24 -10.97
N MET A 128 -10.52 22.99 -10.57
CA MET A 128 -11.56 22.51 -11.50
C MET A 128 -11.73 23.39 -12.74
N GLN A 129 -11.58 24.71 -12.60
CA GLN A 129 -11.70 25.65 -13.71
C GLN A 129 -10.66 25.42 -14.81
N LYS A 130 -9.45 24.99 -14.44
CA LYS A 130 -8.38 24.67 -15.38
C LYS A 130 -8.55 23.27 -15.97
N LEU A 131 -9.02 22.33 -15.16
CA LEU A 131 -9.24 20.94 -15.57
C LEU A 131 -10.40 20.80 -16.59
N LEU A 132 -11.52 21.47 -16.34
CA LEU A 132 -12.77 21.30 -17.09
C LEU A 132 -12.77 22.09 -18.40
N THR A 133 -11.93 21.67 -19.35
CA THR A 133 -11.99 22.13 -20.73
C THR A 133 -13.21 21.54 -21.45
N ILE A 134 -13.60 22.14 -22.58
CA ILE A 134 -14.70 21.60 -23.43
C ILE A 134 -14.44 20.14 -23.76
N HIS A 135 -13.22 19.80 -24.16
CA HIS A 135 -12.83 18.43 -24.47
C HIS A 135 -12.98 17.48 -23.28
N ARG A 136 -12.59 17.89 -22.07
CA ARG A 136 -12.76 17.06 -20.86
C ARG A 136 -14.22 16.92 -20.45
N LEU A 137 -15.04 17.96 -20.63
CA LEU A 137 -16.48 17.86 -20.41
C LEU A 137 -17.12 16.90 -21.42
N GLU A 138 -16.78 17.00 -22.70
CA GLU A 138 -17.26 16.06 -23.72
C GLU A 138 -16.89 14.62 -23.37
N GLU A 139 -15.66 14.36 -22.95
CA GLU A 139 -15.25 13.02 -22.50
C GLU A 139 -16.02 12.54 -21.28
N LEU A 140 -16.26 13.40 -20.29
CA LEU A 140 -16.98 13.04 -19.06
C LEU A 140 -18.46 12.76 -19.31
N TYR A 141 -19.10 13.48 -20.23
CA TYR A 141 -20.51 13.30 -20.57
C TYR A 141 -20.78 12.15 -21.55
N ASN A 142 -19.78 11.75 -22.33
CA ASN A 142 -19.86 10.65 -23.29
C ASN A 142 -19.22 9.36 -22.78
N THR A 143 -19.02 9.22 -21.47
CA THR A 143 -18.50 7.98 -20.86
C THR A 143 -19.62 6.97 -20.59
#